data_AF-A0A3S4RME3-F1
#
_entry.id   AF-A0A3S4RME3-F1
#
_cell.length_a   1.000
_cell.length_b   1.000
_cell.length_c   1.000
_cell.angle_alpha   90.00
_cell.angle_beta   90.00
_cell.angle_gamma   90.00
#
_symmetry.space_group_name_H-M   'P 1'
#
loop_
_entity.id
_entity.type
_entity.pdbx_description
1 polymer ?
#
loop_
_entity_poly.entity_id
_entity_poly.type
_entity_poly.pdbx_seq_one_letter_code
_entity_poly.pdbx_strand_id
1 'polypeptide(L)'
;MQHSTQEPKVKVWKPKAILVELFGTVTAAKWEDEVAFPYIVDNLEHFFNAHWNEPSLSELIANFKAESIEQRFRFEQDDAPIVADDEDDSIVKSTVVDYIKWQMRKRKESPSTIIVQRKIWQNGMKRGELKMHVFEDVKNAFNLWANEFKIQIYVFSAIDREDIKFLMSKTIEGDLTPVRIPLQ
;
A
#
# COMPACT_ATOMS: atom_id res chain seq x y z
N MET A 1 -28.20 3.53 46.85
CA MET A 1 -26.76 3.82 46.72
C MET A 1 -26.48 4.04 45.24
N GLN A 2 -26.19 5.27 44.82
CA GLN A 2 -25.79 5.57 43.44
C GLN A 2 -24.29 5.27 43.32
N HIS A 3 -23.93 4.20 42.62
CA HIS A 3 -22.55 3.98 42.21
C HIS A 3 -22.21 5.02 41.14
N SER A 4 -21.50 6.06 41.55
CA SER A 4 -20.80 6.98 40.65
C SER A 4 -19.74 6.19 39.89
N THR A 5 -20.06 5.75 38.67
CA THR A 5 -19.10 5.25 37.68
C THR A 5 -18.29 6.44 37.15
N GLN A 6 -17.36 6.96 37.96
CA GLN A 6 -16.36 7.88 37.43
C GLN A 6 -15.38 7.06 36.60
N GLU A 7 -15.45 7.24 35.28
CA GLU A 7 -14.43 6.72 34.38
C GLU A 7 -13.03 7.20 34.83
N PRO A 8 -12.01 6.33 34.77
CA PRO A 8 -10.67 6.68 35.19
C PRO A 8 -10.15 7.85 34.32
N LYS A 9 -9.96 9.01 34.96
CA LYS A 9 -9.39 10.19 34.31
C LYS A 9 -7.86 10.05 34.28
N VAL A 10 -7.33 9.75 33.10
CA VAL A 10 -5.88 9.80 32.87
C VAL A 10 -5.49 11.28 32.72
N LYS A 11 -4.57 11.75 33.57
CA LYS A 11 -3.94 13.06 33.40
C LYS A 11 -2.74 12.91 32.45
N VAL A 12 -2.85 13.49 31.27
CA VAL A 12 -1.75 13.60 30.31
C VAL A 12 -1.40 15.05 30.07
N TRP A 13 -0.10 15.31 29.94
CA TRP A 13 0.40 16.61 29.47
C TRP A 13 0.10 16.74 27.98
N LYS A 14 -0.22 17.96 27.54
CA LYS A 14 -0.39 18.24 26.11
C LYS A 14 0.92 17.92 25.37
N PRO A 15 0.94 16.95 24.46
CA PRO A 15 2.16 16.60 23.74
C PRO A 15 2.48 17.62 22.65
N LYS A 16 3.73 17.64 22.20
CA LYS A 16 4.14 18.42 21.00
C LYS A 16 3.82 17.71 19.70
N ALA A 17 3.74 16.38 19.76
CA ALA A 17 3.48 15.52 18.61
C ALA A 17 2.77 14.23 19.05
N ILE A 18 1.99 13.65 18.13
CA ILE A 18 1.38 12.33 18.24
C ILE A 18 1.90 11.50 17.07
N LEU A 19 2.41 10.31 17.38
CA LEU A 19 2.75 9.30 16.39
C LEU A 19 1.59 8.31 16.31
N VAL A 20 1.02 8.13 15.12
CA VAL A 20 -0.08 7.20 14.86
C VAL A 20 0.42 6.07 13.97
N GLU A 21 0.06 4.84 14.31
CA GLU A 21 0.18 3.71 13.40
C GLU A 21 -0.80 3.89 12.22
N LEU A 22 -0.50 3.34 11.06
CA LEU A 22 -1.40 3.41 9.91
C LEU A 22 -2.48 2.33 9.98
N PHE A 23 -2.06 1.06 9.98
CA PHE A 23 -2.95 -0.09 9.90
C PHE A 23 -3.52 -0.46 11.26
N GLY A 24 -4.84 -0.57 11.36
CA GLY A 24 -5.56 -0.82 12.60
C GLY A 24 -5.76 0.41 13.49
N THR A 25 -5.28 1.59 13.07
CA THR A 25 -5.46 2.86 13.82
C THR A 25 -6.06 3.95 12.94
N VAL A 26 -5.46 4.24 11.78
CA VAL A 26 -6.00 5.21 10.81
C VAL A 26 -6.91 4.51 9.80
N THR A 27 -6.46 3.37 9.27
CA THR A 27 -7.22 2.51 8.37
C THR A 27 -7.46 1.14 8.99
N ALA A 28 -8.37 0.35 8.41
CA ALA A 28 -8.62 -1.01 8.86
C ALA A 28 -7.35 -1.86 8.70
N ALA A 29 -7.07 -2.71 9.69
CA ALA A 29 -5.86 -3.55 9.70
C ALA A 29 -5.74 -4.45 8.46
N LYS A 30 -6.88 -4.83 7.86
CA LYS A 30 -6.96 -5.69 6.67
C LYS A 30 -7.29 -4.94 5.38
N TRP A 31 -7.25 -3.60 5.37
CA TRP A 31 -7.60 -2.83 4.16
C TRP A 31 -6.75 -3.23 2.95
N GLU A 32 -5.46 -3.50 3.16
CA GLU A 32 -4.58 -3.98 2.09
C GLU A 32 -5.07 -5.31 1.53
N ASP A 33 -5.29 -6.28 2.42
CA ASP A 33 -5.69 -7.65 2.08
C ASP A 33 -7.08 -7.75 1.43
N GLU A 34 -8.03 -6.97 1.92
CA GLU A 34 -9.44 -7.06 1.54
C GLU A 34 -9.81 -6.09 0.41
N VAL A 35 -8.99 -5.06 0.14
CA VAL A 35 -9.32 -4.02 -0.83
C VAL A 35 -8.19 -3.78 -1.84
N ALA A 36 -7.00 -3.40 -1.37
CA ALA A 36 -5.92 -3.00 -2.28
C ALA A 36 -5.39 -4.20 -3.11
N PHE A 37 -5.21 -5.35 -2.48
CA PHE A 37 -4.67 -6.55 -3.12
C PHE A 37 -5.63 -7.14 -4.16
N PRO A 38 -6.93 -7.35 -3.87
CA PRO A 38 -7.91 -7.74 -4.89
C PRO A 38 -7.92 -6.77 -6.06
N TYR A 39 -7.94 -5.45 -5.78
CA TYR A 39 -7.91 -4.43 -6.83
C TYR A 39 -6.67 -4.57 -7.73
N ILE A 40 -5.49 -4.78 -7.15
CA ILE A 40 -4.26 -4.96 -7.93
C ILE A 40 -4.38 -6.20 -8.81
N VAL A 41 -4.78 -7.34 -8.25
CA VAL A 41 -4.88 -8.62 -8.97
C VAL A 41 -5.82 -8.51 -10.16
N ASP A 42 -6.97 -7.88 -9.97
CA ASP A 42 -7.98 -7.68 -11.02
C ASP A 42 -7.51 -6.75 -12.15
N ASN A 43 -6.50 -5.91 -11.88
CA ASN A 43 -5.98 -4.92 -12.82
C ASN A 43 -4.63 -5.29 -13.45
N LEU A 44 -3.99 -6.40 -13.06
CA LEU A 44 -2.66 -6.80 -13.56
C LEU A 44 -2.63 -6.97 -15.08
N GLU A 45 -3.57 -7.74 -15.63
CA GLU A 45 -3.61 -8.02 -17.07
C GLU A 45 -3.84 -6.76 -17.90
N HIS A 46 -4.75 -5.90 -17.45
CA HIS A 46 -4.98 -4.60 -18.08
C HIS A 46 -3.73 -3.72 -18.04
N PHE A 47 -3.04 -3.68 -16.89
CA PHE A 47 -1.81 -2.91 -16.73
C PHE A 47 -0.73 -3.35 -17.74
N PHE A 48 -0.41 -4.64 -17.82
CA PHE A 48 0.61 -5.12 -18.76
C PHE A 48 0.22 -4.91 -20.22
N ASN A 49 -1.08 -4.99 -20.55
CA ASN A 49 -1.55 -4.71 -21.91
C ASN A 49 -1.44 -3.23 -22.27
N ALA A 50 -1.78 -2.32 -21.36
CA ALA A 50 -1.75 -0.88 -21.59
C ALA A 50 -0.31 -0.32 -21.64
N HIS A 51 0.60 -0.88 -20.85
CA HIS A 51 1.94 -0.32 -20.64
C HIS A 51 3.07 -1.12 -21.31
N TRP A 52 2.76 -2.17 -22.09
CA TRP A 52 3.75 -3.14 -22.62
C TRP A 52 4.96 -2.48 -23.30
N ASN A 53 4.70 -1.49 -24.13
CA ASN A 53 5.71 -0.83 -24.96
C ASN A 53 6.43 0.33 -24.25
N GLU A 54 6.19 0.54 -22.96
CA GLU A 54 6.91 1.56 -22.19
C GLU A 54 8.33 1.09 -21.87
N PRO A 55 9.37 1.92 -22.10
CA PRO A 55 10.75 1.55 -21.79
C PRO A 55 10.95 1.10 -20.34
N SER A 56 10.24 1.73 -19.39
CA SER A 56 10.32 1.39 -17.97
C SER A 56 9.80 -0.01 -17.65
N LEU A 57 8.91 -0.57 -18.49
CA LEU A 57 8.39 -1.91 -18.29
C LEU A 57 9.34 -2.96 -18.85
N SER A 58 10.05 -2.68 -19.96
CA SER A 58 11.05 -3.61 -20.52
C SER A 58 12.12 -4.00 -19.49
N GLU A 59 12.60 -3.05 -18.69
CA GLU A 59 13.56 -3.33 -17.61
C GLU A 59 12.93 -4.19 -16.51
N LEU A 60 11.70 -3.90 -16.11
CA LEU A 60 10.96 -4.70 -15.12
C LEU A 60 10.75 -6.15 -15.60
N ILE A 61 10.46 -6.36 -16.88
CA ILE A 61 10.30 -7.72 -17.44
C ILE A 61 11.61 -8.51 -17.36
N ALA A 62 12.74 -7.88 -17.68
CA ALA A 62 14.05 -8.52 -17.51
C ALA A 62 14.34 -8.88 -16.05
N ASN A 63 13.99 -7.98 -15.12
CA ASN A 63 14.12 -8.27 -13.68
C ASN A 63 13.19 -9.41 -13.25
N PHE A 64 11.94 -9.44 -13.70
CA PHE A 64 11.01 -10.53 -13.39
C PHE A 64 11.51 -11.89 -13.87
N LYS A 65 12.14 -11.97 -15.05
CA LYS A 65 12.80 -13.18 -15.54
C LYS A 65 13.87 -13.65 -14.54
N ALA A 66 14.80 -12.78 -14.16
CA ALA A 66 15.85 -13.10 -13.20
C ALA A 66 15.32 -13.46 -11.81
N GLU A 67 14.44 -12.63 -11.25
CA GLU A 67 13.84 -12.81 -9.92
C GLU A 67 13.06 -14.12 -9.83
N SER A 68 12.33 -14.52 -10.88
CA SER A 68 11.56 -15.79 -10.88
C SER A 68 12.46 -17.01 -10.78
N ILE A 69 13.63 -16.98 -11.45
CA ILE A 69 14.65 -18.02 -11.38
C ILE A 69 15.28 -18.04 -9.98
N GLU A 70 15.64 -16.88 -9.43
CA GLU A 70 16.16 -16.80 -8.05
C GLU A 70 15.15 -17.34 -7.04
N GLN A 71 13.88 -16.95 -7.16
CA GLN A 71 12.83 -17.39 -6.26
C GLN A 71 12.66 -18.90 -6.29
N ARG A 72 12.62 -19.49 -7.49
CA ARG A 72 12.47 -20.94 -7.67
C ARG A 72 13.67 -21.70 -7.12
N PHE A 73 14.88 -21.35 -7.54
CA PHE A 73 16.07 -22.19 -7.32
C PHE A 73 16.95 -21.74 -6.17
N ARG A 74 17.16 -20.43 -6.01
CA ARG A 74 18.04 -19.88 -4.96
C ARG A 74 17.33 -19.79 -3.61
N PHE A 75 16.06 -19.43 -3.62
CA PHE A 75 15.21 -19.34 -2.42
C PHE A 75 14.32 -20.58 -2.23
N GLU A 76 14.56 -21.64 -3.00
CA GLU A 76 13.93 -22.97 -2.86
C GLU A 76 12.39 -22.90 -2.80
N GLN A 77 11.79 -22.15 -3.73
CA GLN A 77 10.34 -22.04 -3.88
C GLN A 77 9.86 -22.86 -5.07
N ASP A 78 9.79 -24.18 -4.91
CA ASP A 78 9.49 -25.13 -5.99
C ASP A 78 8.19 -24.83 -6.77
N ASP A 79 7.24 -24.11 -6.17
CA ASP A 79 5.97 -23.71 -6.80
C ASP A 79 5.98 -22.30 -7.43
N ALA A 80 7.06 -21.53 -7.35
CA ALA A 80 7.16 -20.14 -7.82
C ALA A 80 7.21 -20.05 -9.35
N PRO A 81 6.19 -19.57 -10.07
CA PRO A 81 6.16 -19.57 -11.54
C PRO A 81 7.41 -18.96 -12.16
N ILE A 82 7.93 -19.58 -13.23
CA ILE A 82 9.04 -19.01 -14.00
C ILE A 82 8.46 -18.09 -15.07
N VAL A 83 9.01 -16.89 -15.15
CA VAL A 83 8.66 -15.94 -16.21
C VAL A 83 9.37 -16.38 -17.50
N ALA A 84 8.58 -16.57 -18.56
CA ALA A 84 9.07 -17.09 -19.83
C ALA A 84 10.02 -16.11 -20.53
N ASP A 85 11.03 -16.66 -21.19
CA ASP A 85 11.86 -15.96 -22.17
C ASP A 85 11.45 -16.42 -23.56
N ASP A 86 10.42 -15.76 -24.11
CA ASP A 86 9.77 -16.13 -25.37
C ASP A 86 9.66 -14.90 -26.29
N GLU A 87 9.60 -15.14 -27.60
CA GLU A 87 9.37 -14.10 -28.60
C GLU A 87 7.90 -13.64 -28.64
N ASP A 88 6.97 -14.48 -28.15
CA ASP A 88 5.57 -14.13 -28.02
C ASP A 88 5.31 -13.37 -26.71
N ASP A 89 5.10 -12.05 -26.85
CA ASP A 89 4.74 -11.15 -25.76
C ASP A 89 3.55 -11.64 -24.92
N SER A 90 2.58 -12.35 -25.52
CA SER A 90 1.41 -12.86 -24.79
C SER A 90 1.79 -13.94 -23.78
N ILE A 91 2.76 -14.79 -24.10
CA ILE A 91 3.30 -15.82 -23.21
C ILE A 91 4.07 -15.17 -22.06
N VAL A 92 4.92 -14.18 -22.38
CA VAL A 92 5.69 -13.45 -21.35
C VAL A 92 4.75 -12.71 -20.40
N LYS A 93 3.73 -12.00 -20.91
CA LYS A 93 2.71 -11.32 -20.09
C LYS A 93 2.01 -12.29 -19.14
N SER A 94 1.53 -13.42 -19.65
CA SER A 94 0.80 -14.42 -18.84
C SER A 94 1.66 -14.91 -17.69
N THR A 95 2.92 -15.27 -17.96
CA THR A 95 3.82 -15.81 -16.92
C THR A 95 4.26 -14.77 -15.90
N VAL A 96 4.43 -13.50 -16.30
CA VAL A 96 4.66 -12.39 -15.34
C VAL A 96 3.45 -12.19 -14.44
N VAL A 97 2.23 -12.19 -15.00
CA VAL A 97 0.99 -12.06 -14.22
C VAL A 97 0.86 -13.21 -13.21
N ASP A 98 1.12 -14.45 -13.64
CA ASP A 98 1.07 -15.62 -12.76
C ASP A 98 2.13 -15.55 -11.66
N TYR A 99 3.34 -15.10 -11.98
CA TYR A 99 4.42 -14.91 -11.01
C TYR A 99 4.06 -13.86 -9.96
N ILE A 100 3.53 -12.71 -10.37
CA ILE A 100 3.07 -11.66 -9.42
C ILE A 100 1.92 -12.16 -8.55
N LYS A 101 0.90 -12.81 -9.15
CA LYS A 101 -0.23 -13.40 -8.40
C LYS A 101 0.26 -14.43 -7.38
N TRP A 102 1.26 -15.24 -7.72
CA TRP A 102 1.88 -16.18 -6.78
C TRP A 102 2.60 -15.45 -5.65
N GLN A 103 3.40 -14.42 -5.94
CA GLN A 103 4.12 -13.65 -4.92
C GLN A 103 3.18 -13.01 -3.92
N MET A 104 2.11 -12.36 -4.41
CA MET A 104 1.09 -11.73 -3.56
C MET A 104 0.40 -12.74 -2.63
N ARG A 105 0.06 -13.92 -3.17
CA ARG A 105 -0.55 -14.99 -2.36
C ARG A 105 0.40 -15.52 -1.28
N LYS A 106 1.71 -15.54 -1.55
CA LYS A 106 2.73 -16.09 -0.65
C LYS A 106 3.39 -15.03 0.25
N ARG A 107 3.10 -13.74 0.06
CA ARG A 107 3.80 -12.60 0.68
C ARG A 107 5.31 -12.64 0.41
N LYS A 108 5.67 -12.83 -0.85
CA LYS A 108 7.05 -12.93 -1.34
C LYS A 108 7.32 -11.96 -2.49
N GLU A 109 6.81 -10.73 -2.34
CA GLU A 109 6.95 -9.67 -3.31
C GLU A 109 8.42 -9.28 -3.50
N SER A 110 8.88 -9.36 -4.74
CA SER A 110 10.17 -8.83 -5.18
C SER A 110 10.10 -7.30 -5.36
N PRO A 111 11.26 -6.62 -5.45
CA PRO A 111 11.28 -5.19 -5.77
C PRO A 111 10.49 -4.83 -7.03
N SER A 112 10.59 -5.65 -8.09
CA SER A 112 9.86 -5.42 -9.34
C SER A 112 8.34 -5.56 -9.16
N THR A 113 7.90 -6.54 -8.36
CA THR A 113 6.49 -6.70 -8.01
C THR A 113 5.96 -5.48 -7.25
N ILE A 114 6.69 -4.98 -6.24
CA ILE A 114 6.29 -3.80 -5.45
C ILE A 114 6.11 -2.58 -6.37
N ILE A 115 6.98 -2.39 -7.37
CA ILE A 115 6.86 -1.29 -8.34
C ILE A 115 5.58 -1.41 -9.18
N VAL A 116 5.25 -2.60 -9.68
CA VAL A 116 4.03 -2.83 -10.47
C VAL A 116 2.79 -2.61 -9.62
N GLN A 117 2.75 -3.19 -8.41
CA GLN A 117 1.67 -2.97 -7.45
C GLN A 117 1.46 -1.46 -7.22
N ARG A 118 2.55 -0.73 -6.94
CA ARG A 118 2.55 0.73 -6.76
C ARG A 118 1.90 1.48 -7.91
N LYS A 119 2.33 1.19 -9.15
CA LYS A 119 1.75 1.83 -10.33
C LYS A 119 0.26 1.54 -10.47
N ILE A 120 -0.17 0.30 -10.24
CA ILE A 120 -1.58 -0.11 -10.40
C ILE A 120 -2.48 0.61 -9.39
N TRP A 121 -2.16 0.52 -8.09
CA TRP A 121 -3.02 1.11 -7.06
C TRP A 121 -2.98 2.65 -7.13
N GLN A 122 -1.83 3.27 -7.43
CA GLN A 122 -1.76 4.73 -7.61
C GLN A 122 -2.62 5.21 -8.79
N ASN A 123 -2.64 4.47 -9.90
CA ASN A 123 -3.48 4.79 -11.05
C ASN A 123 -4.97 4.65 -10.71
N GLY A 124 -5.36 3.58 -10.00
CA GLY A 124 -6.72 3.42 -9.50
C GLY A 124 -7.17 4.57 -8.59
N MET A 125 -6.31 4.99 -7.67
CA MET A 125 -6.61 6.12 -6.79
C MET A 125 -6.67 7.47 -7.51
N LYS A 126 -5.86 7.68 -8.55
CA LYS A 126 -5.94 8.88 -9.41
C LYS A 126 -7.26 8.93 -10.17
N ARG A 127 -7.77 7.79 -10.63
CA ARG A 127 -9.08 7.67 -11.30
C ARG A 127 -10.27 7.68 -10.34
N GLY A 128 -10.02 7.54 -9.04
CA GLY A 128 -11.05 7.48 -8.00
C GLY A 128 -11.74 6.12 -7.87
N GLU A 129 -11.21 5.10 -8.53
CA GLU A 129 -11.69 3.70 -8.48
C GLU A 129 -11.28 3.01 -7.17
N LEU A 130 -10.14 3.43 -6.61
CA LEU A 130 -9.64 2.97 -5.32
C LEU A 130 -9.53 4.18 -4.37
N LYS A 131 -9.96 4.01 -3.12
CA LYS A 131 -9.75 4.99 -2.06
C LYS A 131 -9.30 4.30 -0.80
N MET A 132 -8.42 4.96 -0.05
CA MET A 132 -7.99 4.46 1.24
C MET A 132 -9.11 4.61 2.25
N HIS A 133 -9.46 3.51 2.92
CA HIS A 133 -10.37 3.55 4.06
C HIS A 133 -9.76 4.37 5.20
N VAL A 134 -10.60 5.09 5.94
CA VAL A 134 -10.23 5.77 7.18
C VAL A 134 -11.38 5.63 8.17
N PHE A 135 -11.10 5.39 9.45
CA PHE A 135 -12.16 5.35 10.47
C PHE A 135 -12.83 6.72 10.66
N GLU A 136 -14.13 6.71 10.97
CA GLU A 136 -14.99 7.91 11.00
C GLU A 136 -14.49 9.02 11.95
N ASP A 137 -13.81 8.64 13.04
CA ASP A 137 -13.30 9.56 14.05
C ASP A 137 -11.95 10.21 13.68
N VAL A 138 -11.17 9.58 12.79
CA VAL A 138 -9.78 9.96 12.50
C VAL A 138 -9.68 11.38 11.95
N LYS A 139 -10.51 11.74 10.99
CA LYS A 139 -10.49 13.09 10.39
C LYS A 139 -10.76 14.17 11.42
N ASN A 140 -11.75 13.95 12.28
CA ASN A 140 -12.10 14.90 13.33
C ASN A 140 -10.99 14.99 14.39
N ALA A 141 -10.43 13.85 14.80
CA ALA A 141 -9.29 13.81 15.72
C ALA A 141 -8.07 14.54 15.17
N PHE A 142 -7.72 14.30 13.89
CA PHE A 142 -6.58 14.95 13.25
C PHE A 142 -6.78 16.46 13.14
N ASN A 143 -7.97 16.91 12.76
CA ASN A 143 -8.30 18.34 12.72
C ASN A 143 -8.21 18.99 14.10
N LEU A 144 -8.76 18.35 15.13
CA LEU A 144 -8.71 18.82 16.51
C LEU A 144 -7.26 18.95 17.00
N TRP A 145 -6.46 17.90 16.83
CA TRP A 145 -5.06 17.88 17.26
C TRP A 145 -4.21 18.92 16.52
N ALA A 146 -4.31 18.97 15.19
CA ALA A 146 -3.49 19.86 14.37
C ALA A 146 -3.93 21.33 14.47
N ASN A 147 -5.22 21.61 14.37
CA ASN A 147 -5.72 22.98 14.20
C ASN A 147 -6.05 23.67 15.52
N GLU A 148 -6.67 22.97 16.46
CA GLU A 148 -7.04 23.57 17.75
C GLU A 148 -5.89 23.45 18.74
N PHE A 149 -5.35 22.24 18.89
CA PHE A 149 -4.29 22.00 19.86
C PHE A 149 -2.89 22.28 19.31
N LYS A 150 -2.69 22.51 18.01
CA LYS A 150 -1.35 22.75 17.43
C LYS A 150 -0.35 21.64 17.76
N ILE A 151 -0.82 20.40 17.78
CA ILE A 151 -0.05 19.18 17.98
C ILE A 151 0.36 18.65 16.59
N GLN A 152 1.64 18.29 16.43
CA GLN A 152 2.11 17.68 15.18
C GLN A 152 1.62 16.23 15.09
N ILE A 153 1.28 15.76 13.89
CA ILE A 153 0.80 14.39 13.68
C ILE A 153 1.76 13.70 12.72
N TYR A 154 2.21 12.52 13.12
CA TYR A 154 3.15 11.72 12.36
C TYR A 154 2.60 10.33 12.16
N VAL A 155 2.67 9.80 10.94
CA VAL A 155 2.29 8.42 10.64
C VAL A 155 3.54 7.56 10.72
N PHE A 156 3.47 6.50 11.52
CA PHE A 156 4.45 5.43 11.59
C PHE A 156 3.95 4.26 10.76
N SER A 157 4.77 3.78 9.82
CA SER A 157 4.47 2.63 8.97
C SER A 157 5.75 2.16 8.28
N ALA A 158 5.76 0.90 7.84
CA ALA A 158 6.79 0.33 6.97
C ALA A 158 6.70 0.82 5.50
N ILE A 159 5.64 1.54 5.13
CA ILE A 159 5.43 2.07 3.76
C ILE A 159 6.35 3.27 3.50
N ASP A 160 6.79 3.41 2.25
CA ASP A 160 7.55 4.59 1.79
C ASP A 160 6.82 5.90 2.08
N ARG A 161 7.57 6.94 2.45
CA ARG A 161 7.02 8.24 2.85
C ARG A 161 6.13 8.86 1.79
N GLU A 162 6.55 8.81 0.53
CA GLU A 162 5.78 9.42 -0.56
C GLU A 162 4.51 8.61 -0.87
N ASP A 163 4.53 7.30 -0.64
CA ASP A 163 3.33 6.46 -0.72
C ASP A 163 2.35 6.74 0.42
N ILE A 164 2.83 6.91 1.65
CA ILE A 164 1.96 7.31 2.77
C ILE A 164 1.28 8.65 2.45
N LYS A 165 2.03 9.65 1.98
CA LYS A 165 1.43 10.94 1.58
C LYS A 165 0.38 10.76 0.50
N PHE A 166 0.70 9.99 -0.53
CA PHE A 166 -0.21 9.80 -1.64
C PHE A 166 -1.49 9.06 -1.19
N LEU A 167 -1.37 7.99 -0.39
CA LEU A 167 -2.48 7.26 0.21
C LEU A 167 -3.37 8.19 1.05
N MET A 168 -2.77 8.99 1.95
CA MET A 168 -3.47 9.95 2.80
C MET A 168 -4.12 11.09 2.02
N SER A 169 -3.65 11.41 0.81
CA SER A 169 -4.29 12.39 -0.08
C SER A 169 -5.53 11.86 -0.81
N LYS A 170 -5.74 10.53 -0.79
CA LYS A 170 -6.77 9.81 -1.57
C LYS A 170 -7.63 8.90 -0.68
N THR A 171 -8.11 9.43 0.45
CA THR A 171 -8.97 8.68 1.35
C THR A 171 -10.46 8.80 1.01
N ILE A 172 -11.29 7.94 1.61
CA ILE A 172 -12.76 8.06 1.54
C ILE A 172 -13.27 9.39 2.14
N GLU A 173 -12.49 9.98 3.04
CA GLU A 173 -12.78 11.22 3.75
C GLU A 173 -12.18 12.48 3.09
N GLY A 174 -11.57 12.32 1.92
CA GLY A 174 -10.85 13.37 1.19
C GLY A 174 -9.35 13.34 1.46
N ASP A 175 -8.69 14.49 1.25
CA ASP A 175 -7.27 14.64 1.55
C ASP A 175 -7.10 14.80 3.07
N LEU A 176 -6.49 13.80 3.68
CA LEU A 176 -6.15 13.79 5.10
C LEU A 176 -4.67 13.98 5.33
N THR A 177 -3.87 14.37 4.34
CA THR A 177 -2.43 14.59 4.49
C THR A 177 -2.19 15.57 5.65
N PRO A 178 -1.79 15.08 6.84
CA PRO A 178 -1.65 15.93 8.01
C PRO A 178 -0.30 16.64 7.89
N VAL A 179 -0.33 17.94 8.18
CA VAL A 179 0.77 18.82 8.61
C VAL A 179 2.11 18.10 8.90
N ARG A 180 3.09 18.32 8.00
CA ARG A 180 4.54 18.05 8.13
C ARG A 180 4.92 16.64 8.60
N ILE A 181 5.13 15.71 7.66
CA ILE A 181 5.81 14.43 7.91
C ILE A 181 7.34 14.69 7.94
N PRO A 182 8.07 14.40 9.04
CA PRO A 182 9.48 14.72 9.18
C PRO A 182 10.30 13.71 8.38
N LEU A 183 11.48 14.14 7.97
CA LEU A 183 12.44 13.30 7.27
C LEU A 183 13.06 12.34 8.29
N GLN A 184 13.15 11.05 7.94
CA GLN A 184 14.21 10.21 8.48
C GLN A 184 15.49 10.47 7.70
#